data_AF-A0A7Y5HGN9-F1
#
_entry.id   AF-A0A7Y5HGN9-F1
#
_cell.length_a   1.000
_cell.length_b   1.000
_cell.length_c   1.000
_cell.angle_alpha   90.00
_cell.angle_beta   90.00
_cell.angle_gamma   90.00
#
_symmetry.space_group_name_H-M   'P 1'
#
loop_
_entity.id
_entity.type
_entity.pdbx_description
1 polymer ?
#
loop_
_entity_poly.entity_id
_entity_poly.type
_entity_poly.pdbx_seq_one_letter_code
_entity_poly.pdbx_strand_id
1 'polypeptide(L)'
;EGALLHTPYGATEALPVASIAHPEILGETAARTAAGEGVCVGRPVEGVEVRVIRVEDGEIPRFTPDLEVPAGTTGEFVVRGPQVTRGYFGRPEADLLTKIGDPAGGFWHRMGDLGYRDASGRLWFCGRRSQRVRTEGGDLCADQCEGVFNAHPMVRRSAVVGVGEAGRQRPVAVIERARGGPHLREGEPEGPRDPVDDGRLAEEVLALGSSAPCTRGIRDVLLYRGILPVDTRHNAKIRREVLAAWAAKRLGRA
;
A
#
# COMPACT_ATOMS: atom_id res chain seq x y z
N GLU A 1 3.64 -32.19 14.06
CA GLU A 1 3.50 -30.90 14.76
C GLU A 1 3.79 -29.77 13.79
N GLY A 2 3.01 -28.68 13.83
CA GLY A 2 2.99 -27.65 12.80
C GLY A 2 4.13 -26.64 12.93
N ALA A 3 4.77 -26.30 11.82
CA ALA A 3 5.77 -25.24 11.78
C ALA A 3 5.12 -23.85 11.90
N LEU A 4 5.70 -22.96 12.70
CA LEU A 4 5.28 -21.56 12.77
C LEU A 4 5.97 -20.75 11.67
N LEU A 5 5.21 -20.39 10.64
CA LEU A 5 5.69 -19.54 9.54
C LEU A 5 5.62 -18.06 9.92
N HIS A 6 6.71 -17.35 9.65
CA HIS A 6 6.84 -15.91 9.82
C HIS A 6 7.02 -15.21 8.48
N THR A 7 6.36 -14.06 8.32
CA THR A 7 6.56 -13.16 7.17
C THR A 7 7.36 -11.94 7.63
N PRO A 8 8.60 -11.74 7.11
CA PRO A 8 9.37 -10.55 7.44
C PRO A 8 8.91 -9.35 6.60
N TYR A 9 9.06 -8.17 7.17
CA TYR A 9 8.90 -6.89 6.50
C TYR A 9 10.18 -6.06 6.63
N GLY A 10 10.53 -5.36 5.56
CA GLY A 10 11.63 -4.41 5.53
C GLY A 10 12.01 -4.02 4.10
N ALA A 11 13.12 -3.31 3.97
CA ALA A 11 13.73 -2.93 2.70
C ALA A 11 15.20 -3.35 2.70
N THR A 12 15.86 -3.37 1.55
CA THR A 12 17.29 -3.73 1.42
C THR A 12 18.17 -2.97 2.42
N GLU A 13 17.80 -1.73 2.71
CA GLU A 13 18.50 -0.82 3.61
C GLU A 13 18.29 -1.12 5.10
N ALA A 14 17.30 -1.95 5.45
CA ALA A 14 16.88 -2.18 6.84
C ALA A 14 16.21 -3.55 7.09
N LEU A 15 16.56 -4.61 6.36
CA LEU A 15 15.91 -5.92 6.50
C LEU A 15 16.58 -6.79 7.59
N PRO A 16 15.82 -7.42 8.51
CA PRO A 16 14.38 -7.25 8.77
C PRO A 16 14.07 -6.01 9.63
N VAL A 17 12.89 -5.42 9.42
CA VAL A 17 12.32 -4.37 10.28
C VAL A 17 11.31 -4.96 11.26
N ALA A 18 10.36 -5.74 10.74
CA ALA A 18 9.27 -6.34 11.51
C ALA A 18 9.00 -7.77 11.06
N SER A 19 8.26 -8.52 11.88
CA SER A 19 7.83 -9.89 11.57
C SER A 19 6.43 -10.15 12.14
N ILE A 20 5.64 -10.94 11.41
CA ILE A 20 4.33 -11.43 11.83
C ILE A 20 4.21 -12.93 11.59
N ALA A 21 3.57 -13.64 12.52
CA ALA A 21 3.32 -15.07 12.40
C ALA A 21 1.99 -15.34 11.68
N HIS A 22 1.93 -16.40 10.86
CA HIS A 22 0.72 -16.71 10.09
C HIS A 22 -0.58 -16.88 10.91
N PRO A 23 -0.60 -17.36 12.19
CA PRO A 23 -1.85 -17.43 12.94
C PRO A 23 -2.42 -16.04 13.25
N GLU A 24 -1.55 -15.04 13.49
CA GLU A 24 -1.97 -13.65 13.71
C GLU A 24 -2.44 -13.00 12.40
N ILE A 25 -1.85 -13.37 11.26
CA ILE A 25 -2.34 -12.95 9.94
C ILE A 25 -3.76 -13.47 9.73
N LEU A 26 -3.93 -14.79 9.77
CA LEU A 26 -5.18 -15.46 9.41
C LEU A 26 -6.29 -15.29 10.45
N GLY A 27 -5.93 -15.21 11.73
CA GLY A 27 -6.88 -15.15 12.84
C GLY A 27 -7.31 -13.75 13.25
N GLU A 28 -6.43 -12.75 13.15
CA GLU A 28 -6.69 -11.42 13.74
C GLU A 28 -6.68 -10.27 12.73
N THR A 29 -5.84 -10.33 11.71
CA THR A 29 -5.51 -9.14 10.90
C THR A 29 -6.01 -9.19 9.46
N ALA A 30 -6.32 -10.38 8.92
CA ALA A 30 -6.86 -10.54 7.56
C ALA A 30 -8.19 -9.79 7.36
N ALA A 31 -9.14 -9.93 8.29
CA ALA A 31 -10.43 -9.24 8.21
C ALA A 31 -10.27 -7.70 8.30
N ARG A 32 -9.35 -7.23 9.14
CA ARG A 32 -9.01 -5.81 9.27
C ARG A 32 -8.35 -5.25 8.01
N THR A 33 -7.49 -6.04 7.38
CA THR A 33 -6.90 -5.71 6.06
C THR A 33 -7.99 -5.54 5.01
N ALA A 34 -8.94 -6.48 4.96
CA ALA A 34 -10.11 -6.42 4.07
C ALA A 34 -11.04 -5.23 4.39
N ALA A 35 -11.05 -4.75 5.64
CA ALA A 35 -11.78 -3.55 6.06
C ALA A 35 -11.03 -2.23 5.78
N GLY A 36 -9.84 -2.28 5.16
CA GLY A 36 -9.08 -1.10 4.79
C GLY A 36 -8.22 -0.51 5.90
N GLU A 37 -7.83 -1.32 6.89
CA GLU A 37 -6.89 -0.90 7.95
C GLU A 37 -5.42 -0.95 7.50
N GLY A 38 -5.13 -1.38 6.28
CA GLY A 38 -3.77 -1.65 5.78
C GLY A 38 -3.36 -3.10 5.98
N VAL A 39 -2.14 -3.45 5.56
CA VAL A 39 -1.56 -4.79 5.73
C VAL A 39 -0.76 -4.81 7.04
N CYS A 40 -1.16 -5.65 7.99
CA CYS A 40 -0.40 -5.80 9.22
C CYS A 40 0.93 -6.52 8.95
N VAL A 41 2.04 -5.85 9.22
CA VAL A 41 3.40 -6.38 9.05
C VAL A 41 4.04 -6.82 10.36
N GLY A 42 3.25 -6.85 11.44
CA GLY A 42 3.62 -7.38 12.74
C GLY A 42 4.31 -6.35 13.62
N ARG A 43 5.27 -6.82 14.42
CA ARG A 43 5.98 -5.97 15.40
C ARG A 43 7.44 -5.81 14.99
N PRO A 44 8.08 -4.68 15.34
CA PRO A 44 9.52 -4.52 15.16
C PRO A 44 10.27 -5.72 15.75
N VAL A 45 11.29 -6.19 15.03
CA VAL A 45 12.18 -7.22 15.57
C VAL A 45 13.09 -6.61 16.64
N GLU A 46 13.70 -7.47 17.47
CA GLU A 46 14.57 -7.03 18.55
C GLU A 46 15.73 -6.15 18.03
N GLY A 47 16.02 -5.07 18.76
CA GLY A 47 17.07 -4.11 18.39
C GLY A 47 16.69 -3.13 17.27
N VAL A 48 15.45 -3.20 16.74
CA VAL A 48 14.95 -2.28 15.72
C VAL A 48 13.89 -1.36 16.31
N GLU A 49 14.16 -0.06 16.21
CA GLU A 49 13.20 0.97 16.55
C GLU A 49 12.48 1.45 15.30
N VAL A 50 11.17 1.66 15.41
CA VAL A 50 10.34 2.22 14.34
C VAL A 50 9.50 3.35 14.90
N ARG A 51 9.61 4.53 14.29
CA ARG A 51 8.74 5.69 14.56
C ARG A 51 7.89 6.00 13.35
N VAL A 52 6.76 6.65 13.58
CA VAL A 52 5.84 7.11 12.54
C VAL A 52 5.87 8.63 12.52
N ILE A 53 6.30 9.22 11.42
CA ILE A 53 6.42 10.67 11.27
C ILE A 53 5.44 11.23 10.24
N ARG A 54 5.22 12.54 10.27
CA ARG A 54 4.46 13.25 9.23
C ARG A 54 5.06 12.99 7.85
N VAL A 55 4.18 12.88 6.85
CA VAL A 55 4.58 12.58 5.47
C VAL A 55 5.14 13.83 4.81
N GLU A 56 6.39 13.77 4.36
CA GLU A 56 7.02 14.85 3.60
C GLU A 56 7.67 14.34 2.31
N ASP A 57 7.63 15.11 1.24
CA ASP A 57 8.27 14.71 -0.02
C ASP A 57 9.75 15.08 -0.11
N GLY A 58 10.15 16.14 0.59
CA GLY A 58 11.50 16.67 0.58
C GLY A 58 12.43 16.02 1.61
N GLU A 59 13.59 16.64 1.78
CA GLU A 59 14.60 16.27 2.77
C GLU A 59 14.11 16.61 4.19
N ILE A 60 14.46 15.75 5.14
CA ILE A 60 14.27 16.02 6.57
C ILE A 60 15.66 15.88 7.20
N PRO A 61 16.43 16.97 7.34
CA PRO A 61 17.84 16.89 7.71
C PRO A 61 18.05 16.46 9.16
N ARG A 62 17.09 16.75 10.05
CA ARG A 62 17.18 16.48 11.48
C ARG A 62 15.87 16.00 12.06
N PHE A 63 15.95 15.02 12.95
CA PHE A 63 14.80 14.52 13.67
C PHE A 63 14.44 15.48 14.81
N THR A 64 13.17 15.86 14.88
CA THR A 64 12.60 16.61 16.00
C THR A 64 11.35 15.91 16.50
N PRO A 65 11.03 15.96 17.81
CA PRO A 65 9.89 15.22 18.37
C PRO A 65 8.53 15.58 17.74
N ASP A 66 8.37 16.80 17.23
CA ASP A 66 7.15 17.28 16.55
C ASP A 66 6.95 16.65 15.16
N LEU A 67 7.94 15.94 14.61
CA LEU A 67 7.76 15.14 13.41
C LEU A 67 6.87 13.92 13.66
N GLU A 68 6.84 13.39 14.89
CA GLU A 68 6.07 12.19 15.20
C GLU A 68 4.57 12.47 15.16
N VAL A 69 3.82 11.55 14.55
CA VAL A 69 2.36 11.63 14.52
C VAL A 69 1.77 10.85 15.70
N PRO A 70 0.55 11.22 16.16
CA PRO A 70 -0.13 10.46 17.21
C PRO A 70 -0.32 8.98 16.83
N ALA A 71 -0.33 8.09 17.83
CA ALA A 71 -0.60 6.67 17.61
C ALA A 71 -1.93 6.45 16.87
N GLY A 72 -1.98 5.46 15.99
CA GLY A 72 -3.11 5.24 15.08
C GLY A 72 -3.20 6.19 13.88
N THR A 73 -2.36 7.24 13.80
CA THR A 73 -2.32 8.15 12.65
C THR A 73 -1.36 7.61 11.59
N THR A 74 -1.81 7.56 10.33
CA THR A 74 -0.95 7.17 9.21
C THR A 74 0.11 8.23 8.95
N GLY A 75 1.38 7.81 8.95
CA GLY A 75 2.54 8.62 8.60
C GLY A 75 3.60 7.78 7.89
N GLU A 76 4.80 8.33 7.70
CA GLU A 76 5.94 7.60 7.13
C GLU A 76 6.69 6.83 8.21
N PHE A 77 7.03 5.57 7.95
CA PHE A 77 7.91 4.80 8.81
C PHE A 77 9.36 5.25 8.68
N VAL A 78 9.97 5.54 9.83
CA VAL A 78 11.41 5.72 9.95
C VAL A 78 11.98 4.70 10.94
N VAL A 79 13.14 4.15 10.60
CA VAL A 79 13.72 3.01 11.31
C VAL A 79 15.15 3.29 11.76
N ARG A 80 15.51 2.71 12.90
CA ARG A 80 16.86 2.73 13.44
C ARG A 80 17.19 1.34 13.98
N GLY A 81 18.40 0.87 13.72
CA GLY A 81 18.85 -0.45 14.16
C GLY A 81 20.24 -0.78 13.64
N PRO A 82 20.89 -1.81 14.18
CA PRO A 82 22.26 -2.19 13.81
C PRO A 82 22.40 -2.65 12.35
N GLN A 83 21.31 -3.17 11.76
CA GLN A 83 21.26 -3.64 10.37
C GLN A 83 21.00 -2.54 9.34
N VAL A 84 20.70 -1.31 9.79
CA VAL A 84 20.36 -0.21 8.89
C VAL A 84 21.62 0.29 8.18
N THR A 85 21.56 0.38 6.84
CA THR A 85 22.69 0.86 6.04
C THR A 85 23.03 2.32 6.37
N ARG A 86 24.31 2.66 6.36
CA ARG A 86 24.79 4.02 6.68
C ARG A 86 24.52 5.03 5.56
N GLY A 87 24.47 4.56 4.32
CA GLY A 87 24.18 5.39 3.16
C GLY A 87 24.31 4.61 1.86
N TYR A 88 24.06 5.31 0.75
CA TYR A 88 24.15 4.76 -0.60
C TYR A 88 25.52 5.07 -1.21
N PHE A 89 26.22 4.03 -1.67
CA PHE A 89 27.53 4.19 -2.30
C PHE A 89 27.45 5.07 -3.55
N GLY A 90 28.20 6.17 -3.57
CA GLY A 90 28.27 7.10 -4.70
C GLY A 90 26.97 7.88 -4.97
N ARG A 91 26.03 7.94 -4.01
CA ARG A 91 24.75 8.65 -4.14
C ARG A 91 24.40 9.47 -2.89
N PRO A 92 25.22 10.47 -2.53
CA PRO A 92 24.98 11.31 -1.35
C PRO A 92 23.61 12.04 -1.40
N GLU A 93 23.10 12.33 -2.59
CA GLU A 93 21.76 12.91 -2.78
C GLU A 93 20.63 11.99 -2.32
N ALA A 94 20.81 10.66 -2.44
CA ALA A 94 19.86 9.70 -1.91
C ALA A 94 19.91 9.63 -0.38
N ASP A 95 21.08 9.86 0.21
CA ASP A 95 21.23 9.92 1.67
C ASP A 95 20.49 11.12 2.25
N LEU A 96 20.58 12.30 1.62
CA LEU A 96 19.84 13.50 2.05
C LEU A 96 18.32 13.27 2.09
N LEU A 97 17.80 12.49 1.15
CA LEU A 97 16.36 12.19 1.06
C LEU A 97 15.92 11.08 2.03
N THR A 98 16.83 10.22 2.50
CA THR A 98 16.48 8.98 3.20
C THR A 98 17.10 8.82 4.58
N LYS A 99 18.02 9.69 5.00
CA LYS A 99 18.70 9.64 6.30
C LYS A 99 18.43 10.94 7.06
N ILE A 100 17.75 10.81 8.19
CA ILE A 100 17.42 11.92 9.09
C ILE A 100 18.41 11.89 10.25
N GLY A 101 19.20 12.94 10.46
CA GLY A 101 20.14 12.99 11.60
C GLY A 101 19.40 13.02 12.94
N ASP A 102 19.82 12.20 13.90
CA ASP A 102 19.26 12.20 15.26
C ASP A 102 20.09 13.11 16.18
N PRO A 103 19.50 14.08 16.90
CA PRO A 103 20.19 14.88 17.91
C PRO A 103 20.96 14.08 18.97
N ALA A 104 20.48 12.88 19.32
CA ALA A 104 21.13 11.98 20.26
C ALA A 104 22.31 11.19 19.64
N GLY A 105 22.60 11.41 18.35
CA GLY A 105 23.62 10.72 17.58
C GLY A 105 23.04 9.63 16.67
N GLY A 106 23.71 9.41 15.54
CA GLY A 106 23.25 8.48 14.51
C GLY A 106 22.17 9.10 13.61
N PHE A 107 21.35 8.24 13.00
CA PHE A 107 20.33 8.64 12.04
C PHE A 107 19.13 7.68 12.07
N TRP A 108 17.99 8.19 11.58
CA TRP A 108 16.83 7.39 11.21
C TRP A 108 16.81 7.21 9.70
N HIS A 109 16.53 5.99 9.23
CA HIS A 109 16.32 5.73 7.82
C HIS A 109 14.83 5.84 7.47
N ARG A 110 14.50 6.65 6.47
CA ARG A 110 13.14 6.78 5.93
C ARG A 110 12.85 5.62 5.00
N MET A 111 11.84 4.82 5.36
CA MET A 111 11.46 3.65 4.57
C MET A 111 10.77 4.04 3.26
N GLY A 112 10.12 5.21 3.20
CA GLY A 112 9.19 5.56 2.13
C GLY A 112 7.89 4.76 2.16
N ASP A 113 7.67 3.98 3.22
CA ASP A 113 6.45 3.24 3.53
C ASP A 113 5.57 4.08 4.44
N LEU A 114 4.29 4.14 4.10
CA LEU A 114 3.25 4.78 4.90
C LEU A 114 2.56 3.74 5.76
N GLY A 115 2.19 4.12 6.98
CA GLY A 115 1.49 3.26 7.89
C GLY A 115 1.33 3.87 9.27
N TYR A 116 0.79 3.08 10.19
CA TYR A 116 0.61 3.50 11.58
C TYR A 116 0.93 2.35 12.53
N ARG A 117 0.99 2.67 13.82
CA ARG A 117 1.10 1.69 14.91
C ARG A 117 -0.23 1.58 15.65
N ASP A 118 -0.72 0.36 15.84
CA ASP A 118 -1.93 0.10 16.62
C ASP A 118 -1.63 -0.02 18.13
N ALA A 119 -2.69 -0.13 18.94
CA ALA A 119 -2.59 -0.22 20.39
C ALA A 119 -1.89 -1.51 20.88
N SER A 120 -1.80 -2.55 20.04
CA SER A 120 -1.09 -3.80 20.32
C SER A 120 0.39 -3.74 19.91
N GLY A 121 0.86 -2.56 19.48
CA GLY A 121 2.22 -2.32 19.01
C GLY A 121 2.48 -2.80 17.57
N ARG A 122 1.46 -3.28 16.85
CA ARG A 122 1.60 -3.77 15.47
C ARG A 122 1.73 -2.60 14.50
N LEU A 123 2.54 -2.81 13.47
CA LEU A 123 2.71 -1.92 12.34
C LEU A 123 1.73 -2.29 11.23
N TRP A 124 0.99 -1.30 10.75
CA TRP A 124 0.02 -1.44 9.66
C TRP A 124 0.51 -0.67 8.45
N PHE A 125 0.99 -1.40 7.45
CA PHE A 125 1.46 -0.85 6.18
C PHE A 125 0.28 -0.44 5.30
N CYS A 126 0.25 0.82 4.88
CA CYS A 126 -0.83 1.40 4.09
C CYS A 126 -0.43 1.65 2.62
N GLY A 127 0.86 1.64 2.29
CA GLY A 127 1.34 1.81 0.92
C GLY A 127 2.64 2.60 0.84
N ARG A 128 3.08 2.95 -0.37
CA ARG A 128 4.29 3.76 -0.58
C ARG A 128 3.99 5.25 -0.62
N ARG A 129 4.82 6.06 0.03
CA ARG A 129 4.74 7.54 -0.04
C ARG A 129 4.73 8.03 -1.47
N SER A 130 5.59 7.48 -2.33
CA SER A 130 5.70 7.86 -3.74
C SER A 130 4.53 7.42 -4.61
N GLN A 131 3.65 6.55 -4.11
CA GLN A 131 2.50 6.01 -4.86
C GLN A 131 1.14 6.41 -4.26
N ARG A 132 1.13 7.27 -3.24
CA ARG A 132 -0.11 7.82 -2.68
C ARG A 132 -0.83 8.68 -3.71
N VAL A 133 -2.16 8.66 -3.68
CA VAL A 133 -3.00 9.51 -4.52
C VAL A 133 -3.28 10.81 -3.79
N ARG A 134 -2.87 11.93 -4.37
CA ARG A 134 -2.91 13.25 -3.74
C ARG A 134 -4.10 14.05 -4.22
N THR A 135 -5.11 14.20 -3.37
CA THR A 135 -6.38 14.86 -3.71
C THR A 135 -6.53 16.17 -2.94
N GLU A 136 -7.52 17.00 -3.30
CA GLU A 136 -7.83 18.22 -2.55
C GLU A 136 -8.33 17.91 -1.12
N GLY A 137 -8.90 16.72 -0.91
CA GLY A 137 -9.40 16.24 0.38
C GLY A 137 -8.37 15.49 1.22
N GLY A 138 -7.11 15.43 0.78
CA GLY A 138 -6.03 14.69 1.43
C GLY A 138 -5.49 13.51 0.61
N ASP A 139 -4.45 12.88 1.13
CA ASP A 139 -3.76 11.79 0.46
C ASP A 139 -4.43 10.44 0.78
N LEU A 140 -4.57 9.60 -0.25
CA LEU A 140 -5.03 8.22 -0.11
C LEU A 140 -3.83 7.27 -0.25
N CYS A 141 -3.71 6.36 0.70
CA CYS A 141 -2.71 5.29 0.64
C CYS A 141 -3.23 4.15 -0.23
N ALA A 142 -2.56 3.89 -1.35
CA ALA A 142 -3.07 2.99 -2.39
C ALA A 142 -3.31 1.56 -1.88
N ASP A 143 -2.31 0.94 -1.26
CA ASP A 143 -2.39 -0.46 -0.79
C ASP A 143 -3.45 -0.65 0.31
N GLN A 144 -3.66 0.37 1.17
CA GLN A 144 -4.75 0.40 2.15
C GLN A 144 -6.14 0.37 1.48
N CYS A 145 -6.32 1.18 0.44
CA CYS A 145 -7.58 1.25 -0.30
C CYS A 145 -7.83 -0.03 -1.12
N GLU A 146 -6.78 -0.57 -1.73
CA GLU A 146 -6.83 -1.80 -2.53
C GLU A 146 -7.23 -3.02 -1.71
N GLY A 147 -6.84 -3.07 -0.43
CA GLY A 147 -7.27 -4.13 0.50
C GLY A 147 -8.79 -4.28 0.58
N VAL A 148 -9.52 -3.16 0.53
CA VAL A 148 -10.99 -3.14 0.52
C VAL A 148 -11.54 -3.77 -0.76
N PHE A 149 -11.07 -3.33 -1.92
CA PHE A 149 -11.57 -3.84 -3.20
C PHE A 149 -11.19 -5.30 -3.44
N ASN A 150 -10.01 -5.73 -2.95
CA ASN A 150 -9.55 -7.11 -3.05
C ASN A 150 -10.37 -8.08 -2.19
N ALA A 151 -11.22 -7.60 -1.28
CA ALA A 151 -12.15 -8.44 -0.53
C ALA A 151 -13.34 -8.92 -1.39
N HIS A 152 -13.57 -8.32 -2.56
CA HIS A 152 -14.64 -8.74 -3.45
C HIS A 152 -14.28 -10.06 -4.15
N PRO A 153 -15.14 -11.11 -4.16
CA PRO A 153 -14.80 -12.44 -4.70
C PRO A 153 -14.42 -12.44 -6.19
N MET A 154 -14.90 -11.45 -6.94
CA MET A 154 -14.60 -11.29 -8.37
C MET A 154 -13.36 -10.45 -8.67
N VAL A 155 -12.70 -9.89 -7.65
CA VAL A 155 -11.51 -9.07 -7.81
C VAL A 155 -10.30 -9.94 -7.53
N ARG A 156 -9.43 -10.11 -8.54
CA ARG A 156 -8.14 -10.80 -8.35
C ARG A 156 -7.15 -9.88 -7.66
N ARG A 157 -7.08 -8.65 -8.16
CA ARG A 157 -6.19 -7.57 -7.75
C ARG A 157 -6.84 -6.24 -8.11
N SER A 158 -6.50 -5.21 -7.35
CA SER A 158 -6.89 -3.84 -7.62
C SER A 158 -5.65 -2.95 -7.59
N ALA A 159 -5.75 -1.80 -8.25
CA ALA A 159 -4.77 -0.74 -8.18
C ALA A 159 -5.47 0.60 -8.03
N VAL A 160 -5.18 1.32 -6.96
CA VAL A 160 -5.68 2.69 -6.77
C VAL A 160 -4.67 3.67 -7.34
N VAL A 161 -5.12 4.50 -8.28
CA VAL A 161 -4.29 5.45 -9.01
C VAL A 161 -4.88 6.85 -8.98
N GLY A 162 -4.02 7.86 -9.08
CA GLY A 162 -4.42 9.25 -9.21
C GLY A 162 -4.35 9.73 -10.66
N VAL A 163 -5.46 10.23 -11.19
CA VAL A 163 -5.52 10.84 -12.53
C VAL A 163 -5.52 12.36 -12.39
N GLY A 164 -4.64 13.03 -13.14
CA GLY A 164 -4.49 14.49 -13.09
C GLY A 164 -3.30 14.94 -12.24
N GLU A 165 -3.30 16.23 -11.89
CA GLU A 165 -2.22 16.89 -11.17
C GLU A 165 -2.18 16.50 -9.68
N ALA A 166 -0.99 16.32 -9.13
CA ALA A 166 -0.78 16.07 -7.70
C ALA A 166 -1.45 17.15 -6.83
N GLY A 167 -2.18 16.74 -5.79
CA GLY A 167 -2.97 17.63 -4.94
C GLY A 167 -4.38 17.89 -5.47
N ARG A 168 -4.66 17.50 -6.71
CA ARG A 168 -5.98 17.58 -7.36
C ARG A 168 -6.31 16.31 -8.13
N GLN A 169 -5.66 15.20 -7.77
CA GLN A 169 -5.84 13.95 -8.48
C GLN A 169 -7.24 13.41 -8.23
N ARG A 170 -7.87 12.91 -9.29
CA ARG A 170 -9.08 12.10 -9.23
C ARG A 170 -8.67 10.65 -8.90
N PRO A 171 -9.06 10.10 -7.73
CA PRO A 171 -8.79 8.70 -7.41
C PRO A 171 -9.61 7.75 -8.27
N VAL A 172 -8.96 6.72 -8.81
CA VAL A 172 -9.59 5.69 -9.63
C VAL A 172 -9.14 4.32 -9.14
N ALA A 173 -10.09 3.41 -8.91
CA ALA A 173 -9.82 2.00 -8.69
C ALA A 173 -9.77 1.26 -10.03
N VAL A 174 -8.62 0.67 -10.35
CA VAL A 174 -8.44 -0.16 -11.54
C VAL A 174 -8.48 -1.62 -11.12
N ILE A 175 -9.40 -2.39 -11.69
CA ILE A 175 -9.73 -3.74 -11.23
C ILE A 175 -9.30 -4.78 -12.24
N GLU A 176 -8.50 -5.76 -11.79
CA GLU A 176 -8.28 -7.02 -12.48
C GLU A 176 -9.24 -8.06 -11.93
N ARG A 177 -10.10 -8.57 -12.81
CA ARG A 177 -11.10 -9.59 -12.49
C ARG A 177 -10.42 -10.94 -12.20
N ALA A 178 -10.95 -11.66 -11.23
CA ALA A 178 -10.58 -13.06 -10.97
C ALA A 178 -10.82 -13.89 -12.24
N ARG A 179 -9.84 -14.70 -12.61
CA ARG A 179 -10.03 -15.76 -13.60
C ARG A 179 -10.86 -16.82 -12.91
N GLY A 180 -12.05 -17.11 -13.42
CA GLY A 180 -12.93 -18.07 -12.78
C GLY A 180 -13.82 -17.45 -11.69
N GLY A 181 -14.79 -16.60 -12.03
CA GLY A 181 -15.73 -16.02 -11.03
C GLY A 181 -16.41 -17.06 -10.12
N PRO A 182 -17.26 -16.70 -9.13
CA PRO A 182 -17.81 -17.65 -8.16
C PRO A 182 -18.65 -18.77 -8.80
N HIS A 183 -18.91 -18.69 -10.11
CA HIS A 183 -19.61 -19.67 -10.91
C HIS A 183 -18.72 -20.53 -11.83
N LEU A 184 -17.43 -20.22 -11.97
CA LEU A 184 -16.51 -20.98 -12.81
C LEU A 184 -15.80 -22.01 -11.94
N ARG A 185 -16.00 -23.29 -12.26
CA ARG A 185 -15.34 -24.40 -11.57
C ARG A 185 -13.88 -24.49 -12.03
N GLU A 186 -13.00 -24.95 -11.14
CA GLU A 186 -11.60 -25.17 -11.45
C GLU A 186 -11.48 -26.07 -12.70
N GLY A 187 -10.83 -25.57 -13.76
CA GLY A 187 -10.69 -26.27 -15.05
C GLY A 187 -11.70 -25.90 -16.14
N GLU A 188 -12.69 -25.04 -15.87
CA GLU A 188 -13.58 -24.53 -16.92
C GLU A 188 -12.90 -23.46 -17.80
N PRO A 189 -13.01 -23.54 -19.14
CA PRO A 189 -12.46 -22.53 -20.02
C PRO A 189 -13.13 -21.18 -19.80
N GLU A 190 -12.35 -20.09 -19.83
CA GLU A 190 -12.87 -18.73 -19.72
C GLU A 190 -13.89 -18.47 -20.85
N GLY A 191 -15.16 -18.33 -20.49
CA GLY A 191 -16.19 -17.85 -21.42
C GLY A 191 -15.93 -16.40 -21.84
N PRO A 192 -16.56 -15.94 -22.95
CA PRO A 192 -16.43 -14.56 -23.39
C PRO A 192 -16.87 -13.58 -22.28
N ARG A 193 -16.11 -12.49 -22.10
CA ARG A 193 -16.42 -11.46 -21.10
C ARG A 193 -17.68 -10.70 -21.51
N ASP A 194 -18.71 -10.72 -20.66
CA ASP A 194 -19.94 -9.94 -20.85
C ASP A 194 -19.75 -8.48 -20.37
N PRO A 195 -19.96 -7.46 -21.24
CA PRO A 195 -19.95 -6.06 -20.82
C PRO A 195 -20.96 -5.70 -19.72
N VAL A 196 -22.09 -6.40 -19.63
CA VAL A 196 -23.09 -6.22 -18.57
C VAL A 196 -22.51 -6.65 -17.21
N ASP A 197 -21.75 -7.75 -17.18
CA ASP A 197 -21.04 -8.20 -15.98
C ASP A 197 -19.97 -7.20 -15.53
N ASP A 198 -19.26 -6.57 -16.47
CA ASP A 198 -18.22 -5.58 -16.16
C ASP A 198 -18.82 -4.35 -15.48
N GLY A 199 -20.00 -3.89 -15.94
CA GLY A 199 -20.74 -2.79 -15.32
C GLY A 199 -21.22 -3.13 -13.92
N ARG A 200 -21.85 -4.31 -13.77
CA ARG A 200 -22.31 -4.79 -12.46
C ARG A 200 -21.16 -4.95 -11.46
N LEU A 201 -20.04 -5.53 -11.88
CA LEU A 201 -18.86 -5.67 -11.03
C LEU A 201 -18.31 -4.30 -10.61
N ALA A 202 -18.30 -3.31 -11.50
CA ALA A 202 -17.87 -1.96 -11.16
C ALA A 202 -18.74 -1.35 -10.05
N GLU A 203 -20.06 -1.52 -10.15
CA GLU A 203 -21.03 -1.06 -9.15
C GLU A 203 -20.85 -1.78 -7.80
N GLU A 204 -20.69 -3.11 -7.81
CA GLU A 204 -20.47 -3.92 -6.59
C GLU A 204 -19.16 -3.51 -5.88
N VAL A 205 -18.08 -3.30 -6.63
CA VAL A 205 -16.79 -2.82 -6.10
C VAL A 205 -16.91 -1.41 -5.53
N LEU A 206 -17.63 -0.52 -6.20
CA LEU A 206 -17.85 0.85 -5.71
C LEU A 206 -18.70 0.87 -4.44
N ALA A 207 -19.72 0.01 -4.36
CA ALA A 207 -20.54 -0.18 -3.17
C ALA A 207 -19.71 -0.69 -1.99
N LEU A 208 -18.84 -1.68 -2.23
CA LEU A 208 -17.89 -2.19 -1.22
C LEU A 208 -16.93 -1.09 -0.73
N GLY A 209 -16.39 -0.28 -1.64
CA GLY A 209 -15.55 0.87 -1.26
C GLY A 209 -16.30 1.95 -0.47
N SER A 210 -17.61 2.05 -0.59
CA SER A 210 -18.38 3.09 0.09
C SER A 210 -18.49 2.87 1.60
N SER A 211 -18.28 1.64 2.09
CA SER A 211 -18.31 1.33 3.53
C SER A 211 -17.00 1.61 4.27
N ALA A 212 -15.87 1.79 3.57
CA ALA A 212 -14.56 2.00 4.20
C ALA A 212 -14.12 3.47 4.12
N PRO A 213 -13.61 4.08 5.22
CA PRO A 213 -13.16 5.47 5.22
C PRO A 213 -12.04 5.77 4.21
N CYS A 214 -11.07 4.85 4.04
CA CYS A 214 -9.91 5.03 3.16
C CYS A 214 -10.29 5.13 1.67
N THR A 215 -11.42 4.54 1.26
CA THR A 215 -11.89 4.51 -0.13
C THR A 215 -13.01 5.52 -0.42
N ARG A 216 -13.44 6.32 0.56
CA ARG A 216 -14.60 7.24 0.44
C ARG A 216 -14.48 8.25 -0.71
N GLY A 217 -13.26 8.66 -1.04
CA GLY A 217 -12.96 9.59 -2.13
C GLY A 217 -12.93 8.96 -3.54
N ILE A 218 -13.02 7.63 -3.64
CA ILE A 218 -12.95 6.90 -4.91
C ILE A 218 -14.35 6.76 -5.47
N ARG A 219 -14.60 7.40 -6.62
CA ARG A 219 -15.90 7.39 -7.31
C ARG A 219 -15.86 6.68 -8.66
N ASP A 220 -14.67 6.30 -9.10
CA ASP A 220 -14.44 5.70 -10.40
C ASP A 220 -13.82 4.33 -10.27
N VAL A 221 -14.46 3.37 -10.92
CA VAL A 221 -13.98 1.99 -11.02
C VAL A 221 -13.82 1.66 -12.50
N LEU A 222 -12.62 1.25 -12.91
CA LEU A 222 -12.31 0.86 -14.28
C LEU A 222 -11.84 -0.59 -14.33
N LEU A 223 -12.44 -1.38 -15.20
CA LEU A 223 -12.09 -2.79 -15.39
C LEU A 223 -10.93 -2.91 -16.37
N TYR A 224 -9.82 -3.48 -15.89
CA TYR A 224 -8.65 -3.72 -16.73
C TYR A 224 -8.82 -5.02 -17.51
N ARG A 225 -8.86 -4.90 -18.84
CA ARG A 225 -8.97 -6.05 -19.76
C ARG A 225 -7.61 -6.72 -19.95
N GLY A 226 -7.14 -7.42 -18.92
CA GLY A 226 -5.86 -8.14 -18.90
C GLY A 226 -5.37 -8.39 -17.47
N ILE A 227 -4.09 -8.73 -17.34
CA ILE A 227 -3.38 -8.78 -16.05
C ILE A 227 -2.81 -7.38 -15.81
N LEU A 228 -2.93 -6.85 -14.59
CA LEU A 228 -2.35 -5.54 -14.27
C LEU A 228 -0.85 -5.53 -14.57
N PRO A 229 -0.31 -4.43 -15.14
CA PRO A 229 1.11 -4.33 -15.40
C PRO A 229 1.86 -4.34 -14.08
N VAL A 230 2.77 -5.29 -13.92
CA VAL A 230 3.64 -5.41 -12.75
C VAL A 230 5.12 -5.31 -13.17
N ASP A 231 5.99 -5.08 -12.19
CA ASP A 231 7.43 -5.12 -12.35
C ASP A 231 7.87 -6.45 -12.99
N THR A 232 8.72 -6.37 -14.00
CA THR A 232 9.11 -7.54 -14.81
C THR A 232 10.07 -8.48 -14.11
N ARG A 233 10.78 -8.02 -13.06
CA ARG A 233 11.80 -8.82 -12.38
C ARG A 233 11.18 -9.78 -11.38
N HIS A 234 10.10 -9.39 -10.71
CA HIS A 234 9.50 -10.17 -9.63
C HIS A 234 7.99 -10.43 -9.80
N ASN A 235 7.35 -9.86 -10.82
CA ASN A 235 5.92 -10.01 -11.13
C ASN A 235 4.97 -9.67 -9.95
N ALA A 236 5.47 -8.88 -8.99
CA ALA A 236 4.81 -8.63 -7.71
C ALA A 236 4.31 -7.18 -7.56
N LYS A 237 5.10 -6.19 -7.96
CA LYS A 237 4.79 -4.76 -7.74
C LYS A 237 4.00 -4.18 -8.90
N ILE A 238 2.80 -3.67 -8.66
CA ILE A 238 1.96 -3.01 -9.68
C ILE A 238 2.61 -1.70 -10.15
N ARG A 239 2.69 -1.53 -11.48
CA ARG A 239 3.12 -0.29 -12.16
C ARG A 239 1.97 0.70 -12.24
N ARG A 240 1.69 1.35 -11.11
CA ARG A 240 0.58 2.30 -10.94
C ARG A 240 0.70 3.51 -11.87
N GLU A 241 1.90 3.93 -12.25
CA GLU A 241 2.15 5.01 -13.20
C GLU A 241 1.63 4.69 -14.62
N VAL A 242 1.77 3.44 -15.07
CA VAL A 242 1.23 2.97 -16.35
C VAL A 242 -0.29 2.94 -16.30
N LEU A 243 -0.85 2.49 -15.17
CA LEU A 243 -2.29 2.44 -14.96
C LEU A 243 -2.93 3.82 -14.83
N ALA A 244 -2.26 4.79 -14.19
CA ALA A 244 -2.72 6.18 -14.12
C ALA A 244 -2.85 6.80 -15.52
N ALA A 245 -1.83 6.64 -16.37
CA ALA A 245 -1.87 7.12 -17.74
C ALA A 245 -2.94 6.42 -18.59
N TRP A 246 -3.15 5.11 -18.37
CA TRP A 246 -4.23 4.35 -19.00
C TRP A 246 -5.61 4.82 -18.55
N ALA A 247 -5.82 5.03 -17.24
CA ALA A 247 -7.07 5.48 -16.66
C ALA A 247 -7.43 6.89 -17.15
N ALA A 248 -6.45 7.80 -17.24
CA ALA A 248 -6.64 9.14 -17.80
C ALA A 248 -7.22 9.09 -19.23
N LYS A 249 -6.68 8.21 -20.09
CA LYS A 249 -7.17 8.02 -21.46
C LYS A 249 -8.58 7.42 -21.51
N ARG A 250 -8.93 6.57 -20.54
CA ARG A 250 -10.26 5.96 -20.45
C ARG A 250 -11.32 6.97 -20.00
N LEU A 251 -11.01 7.76 -18.98
CA LEU A 251 -11.92 8.79 -18.47
C LEU A 251 -12.10 9.95 -19.45
N GLY A 252 -11.08 10.31 -20.23
CA GLY A 252 -11.20 11.36 -21.26
C GLY A 252 -11.92 10.92 -22.55
N ARG A 253 -12.29 9.64 -22.66
CA ARG A 253 -13.08 9.08 -23.79
C ARG A 253 -14.54 8.82 -23.41
N ALA A 254 -14.92 9.07 -22.16
CA ALA A 254 -16.26 8.90 -21.62
C ALA A 254 -17.05 10.21 -21.67
#